data_AF-A0A0C2DJC1-F1
#
_entry.id   AF-A0A0C2DJC1-F1
#
_cell.length_a   1.000
_cell.length_b   1.000
_cell.length_c   1.000
_cell.angle_alpha   90.00
_cell.angle_beta   90.00
_cell.angle_gamma   90.00
#
_symmetry.space_group_name_H-M   'P 1'
#
loop_
_entity.id
_entity.type
_entity.pdbx_description
1 polymer ?
#
loop_
_entity_poly.entity_id
_entity_poly.type
_entity_poly.pdbx_seq_one_letter_code
_entity_poly.pdbx_strand_id
1 'polypeptide(L)'
;MHFLVFFSPSEQVYYERLVQQTAKEARRILKFLDVPWSEDVLRHQDKIGKEVKLNPIEYSTSQVKEKVYKKALTSWFGYFPDNILNDINSIAPMLRQLGEKSLDFT
;
A
#
# COMPACT_ATOMS: atom_id res chain seq x y z
N MET A 1 -15.93 -19.44 -31.76
CA MET A 1 -15.00 -18.28 -31.84
C MET A 1 -14.73 -17.84 -30.42
N HIS A 2 -13.49 -18.02 -29.95
CA HIS A 2 -13.10 -18.02 -28.55
C HIS A 2 -13.28 -16.66 -27.87
N PHE A 3 -14.00 -16.63 -26.74
CA PHE A 3 -13.87 -15.56 -25.74
C PHE A 3 -12.52 -15.75 -25.03
N LEU A 4 -11.53 -14.93 -25.38
CA LEU A 4 -10.34 -14.77 -24.55
C LEU A 4 -10.71 -13.87 -23.38
N VAL A 5 -10.99 -14.49 -22.22
CA VAL A 5 -10.93 -13.80 -20.94
C VAL A 5 -9.44 -13.47 -20.73
N PHE A 6 -9.05 -12.22 -20.96
CA PHE A 6 -7.75 -11.72 -20.53
C PHE A 6 -7.73 -11.73 -18.99
N PHE A 7 -7.23 -12.82 -18.40
CA PHE A 7 -6.75 -12.79 -17.03
C PHE A 7 -5.49 -11.92 -17.02
N SER A 8 -5.64 -10.63 -16.73
CA SER A 8 -4.48 -9.83 -16.32
C SER A 8 -4.10 -10.31 -14.91
N PRO A 9 -2.84 -10.70 -14.64
CA PRO A 9 -2.43 -11.11 -13.30
C PRO A 9 -2.64 -9.96 -12.32
N SER A 10 -3.18 -10.22 -11.13
CA SER A 10 -3.31 -9.19 -10.10
C SER A 10 -1.94 -8.86 -9.49
N GLU A 11 -1.62 -7.57 -9.40
CA GLU A 11 -0.36 -7.09 -8.82
C GLU A 11 -0.52 -6.84 -7.31
N GLN A 12 0.39 -7.41 -6.51
CA GLN A 12 0.35 -7.23 -5.06
C GLN A 12 1.10 -5.96 -4.66
N VAL A 13 0.47 -5.11 -3.85
CA VAL A 13 1.08 -3.87 -3.32
C VAL A 13 1.08 -3.92 -1.80
N TYR A 14 2.28 -4.05 -1.22
CA TYR A 14 2.48 -4.01 0.23
C TYR A 14 2.61 -2.57 0.69
N TYR A 15 1.73 -2.15 1.59
CA TYR A 15 1.70 -0.78 2.12
C TYR A 15 3.05 -0.39 2.75
N GLU A 16 3.66 -1.29 3.52
CA GLU A 16 4.92 -1.07 4.22
C GLU A 16 6.05 -0.82 3.23
N ARG A 17 6.09 -1.54 2.11
CA ARG A 17 7.06 -1.31 1.04
C ARG A 17 6.78 -0.04 0.28
N LEU A 18 5.52 0.24 -0.03
CA LEU A 18 5.12 1.46 -0.73
C LEU A 18 5.52 2.72 0.06
N VAL A 19 5.35 2.71 1.38
CA VAL A 19 5.74 3.82 2.23
C VAL A 19 7.27 3.89 2.43
N GLN A 20 7.97 2.76 2.47
CA GLN A 20 9.42 2.72 2.65
C GLN A 20 10.23 3.03 1.39
N GLN A 21 9.72 2.64 0.21
CA GLN A 21 10.39 2.68 -1.09
C GLN A 21 9.46 3.28 -2.16
N THR A 22 8.79 4.38 -1.85
CA THR A 22 7.70 4.95 -2.66
C THR A 22 7.99 5.07 -4.14
N ALA A 23 9.16 5.62 -4.52
CA ALA A 23 9.52 5.75 -5.93
C ALA A 23 9.68 4.40 -6.65
N LYS A 24 10.29 3.41 -6.00
CA LYS A 24 10.50 2.08 -6.57
C LYS A 24 9.16 1.37 -6.77
N GLU A 25 8.32 1.35 -5.74
CA GLU A 25 7.02 0.68 -5.79
C GLU A 25 6.04 1.40 -6.74
N ALA A 26 6.00 2.73 -6.74
CA ALA A 26 5.17 3.49 -7.68
C ALA A 26 5.58 3.23 -9.14
N ARG A 27 6.88 3.20 -9.45
CA ARG A 27 7.36 2.84 -10.80
C ARG A 27 6.94 1.44 -11.20
N ARG A 28 7.01 0.47 -10.27
CA ARG A 28 6.57 -0.91 -10.49
C ARG A 28 5.07 -0.98 -10.79
N ILE A 29 4.26 -0.28 -10.01
CA ILE A 29 2.79 -0.21 -10.19
C ILE A 29 2.44 0.45 -11.53
N LEU A 30 3.02 1.60 -11.86
CA LEU A 30 2.72 2.28 -13.13
C LEU A 30 3.16 1.44 -14.34
N LYS A 31 4.31 0.75 -14.24
CA LYS A 31 4.75 -0.19 -15.28
C LYS A 31 3.77 -1.34 -15.45
N PHE A 32 3.26 -1.91 -14.35
CA PHE A 32 2.24 -2.96 -14.41
C PHE A 32 0.94 -2.46 -15.07
N LEU A 33 0.54 -1.20 -14.81
CA LEU A 33 -0.64 -0.56 -15.39
C LEU A 33 -0.43 -0.01 -16.81
N ASP A 34 0.77 -0.14 -17.38
CA ASP A 34 1.18 0.49 -18.65
C ASP A 34 0.94 2.01 -18.71
N VAL A 35 1.25 2.70 -17.60
CA VAL A 35 1.15 4.16 -17.46
C VAL A 35 2.55 4.78 -17.40
N PRO A 36 2.85 5.83 -18.17
CA PRO A 36 4.14 6.53 -18.10
C PRO A 36 4.43 7.08 -16.70
N TRP A 37 5.71 7.07 -16.31
CA TRP A 37 6.15 7.68 -15.05
C TRP A 37 5.90 9.19 -15.05
N SER A 38 5.38 9.71 -13.93
CA SER A 38 5.36 11.13 -13.62
C SER A 38 5.90 11.35 -12.20
N GLU A 39 6.71 12.39 -12.04
CA GLU A 39 7.25 12.78 -10.72
C GLU A 39 6.16 13.26 -9.76
N ASP A 40 5.01 13.68 -10.29
CA ASP A 40 3.84 14.12 -9.50
C ASP A 40 3.34 13.03 -8.55
N VAL A 41 3.58 11.75 -8.86
CA VAL A 41 3.19 10.62 -8.01
C VAL A 41 3.89 10.66 -6.66
N LEU A 42 5.09 11.23 -6.58
CA LEU A 42 5.82 11.42 -5.31
C LEU A 42 5.41 12.68 -4.56
N ARG A 43 4.59 13.52 -5.18
CA ARG A 43 4.18 14.85 -4.70
C ARG A 43 2.67 15.01 -4.69
N HIS A 44 1.94 13.91 -4.46
CA HIS A 44 0.48 13.89 -4.48
C HIS A 44 -0.15 14.98 -3.58
N GLN A 45 0.48 15.30 -2.44
CA GLN A 45 0.00 16.32 -1.53
C GLN A 45 -0.11 17.72 -2.17
N ASP A 46 0.73 18.04 -3.16
CA ASP A 46 0.74 19.33 -3.84
C ASP A 46 -0.43 19.48 -4.84
N LYS A 47 -1.08 18.36 -5.18
CA LYS A 47 -2.14 18.25 -6.20
C LYS A 47 -3.54 18.22 -5.59
N ILE A 48 -3.65 18.00 -4.28
CA ILE A 48 -4.93 17.96 -3.56
C ILE A 48 -5.59 19.34 -3.58
N GLY A 49 -6.89 19.37 -3.88
CA GLY A 49 -7.68 20.60 -4.02
C GLY A 49 -7.53 21.31 -5.37
N LYS A 50 -6.56 20.91 -6.21
CA LYS A 50 -6.37 21.41 -7.57
C LYS A 50 -6.79 20.38 -8.60
N GLU A 51 -6.07 19.27 -8.64
CA GLU A 51 -6.24 18.18 -9.61
C GLU A 51 -6.88 16.95 -8.95
N VAL A 52 -6.61 16.71 -7.66
CA VAL A 52 -7.16 15.61 -6.88
C VAL A 52 -8.20 16.16 -5.90
N LYS A 53 -9.45 15.69 -6.00
CA LYS A 53 -10.53 16.03 -5.07
C LYS A 53 -10.70 14.91 -4.04
N LEU A 54 -10.71 15.29 -2.76
CA LEU A 54 -10.96 14.37 -1.65
C LEU A 54 -12.32 14.67 -1.03
N ASN A 55 -13.00 13.63 -0.57
CA ASN A 55 -14.23 13.76 0.19
C ASN A 55 -13.90 14.16 1.64
N PRO A 56 -14.38 15.30 2.15
CA PRO A 56 -14.03 15.77 3.50
C PRO A 56 -14.51 14.86 4.64
N ILE A 57 -15.47 13.95 4.38
CA ILE A 57 -16.07 13.07 5.39
C ILE A 57 -15.31 11.73 5.51
N GLU A 58 -14.46 11.38 4.54
CA GLU A 58 -13.72 10.12 4.59
C GLU A 58 -12.63 10.12 5.67
N TYR A 59 -12.55 9.04 6.45
CA TYR A 59 -11.62 8.90 7.58
C TYR A 59 -10.14 9.00 7.17
N SER A 60 -9.81 8.63 5.93
CA SER A 60 -8.45 8.67 5.37
C SER A 60 -8.05 10.07 4.87
N THR A 61 -8.99 11.01 4.73
CA THR A 61 -8.74 12.30 4.07
C THR A 61 -7.70 13.13 4.79
N SER A 62 -7.67 13.10 6.12
CA SER A 62 -6.65 13.83 6.87
C SER A 62 -5.24 13.29 6.64
N GLN A 63 -5.09 11.96 6.51
CA GLN A 63 -3.80 11.30 6.33
C GLN A 63 -3.31 11.40 4.88
N VAL A 64 -4.21 11.32 3.89
CA VAL A 64 -3.88 11.41 2.45
C VAL A 64 -3.45 12.82 2.03
N LYS A 65 -3.80 13.85 2.81
CA LYS A 65 -3.34 15.23 2.60
C LYS A 65 -1.85 15.43 2.85
N GLU A 66 -1.24 14.55 3.64
CA GLU A 66 0.16 14.67 4.01
C GLU A 66 1.07 13.96 3.01
N LYS A 67 2.31 14.45 2.88
CA LYS A 67 3.36 13.72 2.14
C LYS A 67 3.53 12.33 2.75
N VAL A 68 3.82 11.32 1.92
CA VAL A 68 4.08 9.94 2.39
C VAL A 68 5.04 9.92 3.59
N TYR A 69 4.57 9.35 4.71
CA TYR A 69 5.28 9.32 5.99
C TYR A 69 5.24 7.92 6.63
N LYS A 70 6.23 7.59 7.46
CA LYS A 70 6.43 6.25 8.03
C LYS A 70 5.78 6.01 9.40
N LYS A 71 5.18 7.04 10.00
CA LYS A 71 4.63 6.99 11.37
C LYS A 71 3.64 5.83 11.59
N ALA A 72 2.81 5.52 10.60
CA ALA A 72 1.79 4.47 10.71
C ALA A 72 2.36 3.03 10.68
N LEU A 73 3.62 2.84 10.26
CA LEU A 73 4.20 1.49 10.12
C LEU A 73 4.29 0.73 11.45
N THR A 74 4.55 1.46 12.54
CA THR A 74 4.77 0.86 13.87
C THR A 74 3.83 1.42 14.93
N SER A 75 2.83 2.22 14.54
CA SER A 75 1.94 2.88 15.50
C SER A 75 1.04 1.92 16.27
N TRP A 76 0.95 0.67 15.84
CA TRP A 76 0.19 -0.38 16.52
C TRP A 76 0.99 -1.08 17.64
N PHE A 77 2.31 -0.88 17.72
CA PHE A 77 3.12 -1.51 18.77
C PHE A 77 2.64 -1.10 20.16
N GLY A 78 2.52 -2.09 21.05
CA GLY A 78 2.05 -1.88 22.42
C GLY A 78 0.53 -1.77 22.60
N TYR A 79 -0.26 -1.87 21.52
CA TYR A 79 -1.73 -1.86 21.60
C TYR A 79 -2.36 -3.25 21.70
N PHE A 80 -1.61 -4.32 21.50
CA PHE A 80 -2.08 -5.70 21.66
C PHE A 80 -1.55 -6.31 22.96
N PRO A 81 -2.39 -7.02 23.72
CA PRO A 81 -1.96 -7.73 24.93
C PRO A 81 -1.13 -8.97 24.58
N ASP A 82 -0.26 -9.39 25.51
CA ASP A 82 0.70 -10.49 25.30
C ASP A 82 0.04 -11.81 24.92
N ASN A 83 -1.15 -12.11 25.47
CA ASN A 83 -1.88 -13.34 25.10
C ASN A 83 -2.26 -13.38 23.62
N ILE A 84 -2.67 -12.25 23.04
CA ILE A 84 -2.97 -12.14 21.61
C ILE A 84 -1.70 -12.26 20.77
N LEU A 85 -0.60 -11.64 21.22
CA LEU A 85 0.69 -11.71 20.53
C LEU A 85 1.26 -13.14 20.53
N ASN A 86 1.12 -13.87 21.64
CA ASN A 86 1.55 -15.27 21.75
C ASN A 86 0.78 -16.19 20.78
N ASP A 87 -0.51 -15.92 20.58
CA ASP A 87 -1.39 -16.74 19.74
C ASP A 87 -1.55 -16.20 18.30
N ILE A 88 -0.77 -15.17 17.92
CA ILE A 88 -0.98 -14.41 16.67
C ILE A 88 -0.94 -15.28 15.41
N ASN A 89 -0.12 -16.34 15.40
CA ASN A 89 -0.02 -17.27 14.26
C ASN A 89 -1.29 -18.12 14.09
N SER A 90 -1.98 -18.43 15.20
CA SER A 90 -3.26 -19.14 15.16
C SER A 90 -4.41 -18.20 14.84
N ILE A 91 -4.38 -16.98 15.37
CA ILE A 91 -5.44 -15.98 15.18
C ILE A 91 -5.42 -15.42 13.75
N ALA A 92 -4.23 -15.16 13.21
CA ALA A 92 -4.04 -14.50 11.92
C ALA A 92 -2.96 -15.21 11.08
N PRO A 93 -3.20 -16.47 10.63
CA PRO A 93 -2.23 -17.23 9.85
C PRO A 93 -1.81 -16.54 8.54
N MET A 94 -2.68 -15.69 7.99
CA MET A 94 -2.40 -14.89 6.80
C MET A 94 -1.24 -13.90 6.97
N LEU A 95 -0.95 -13.43 8.20
CA LEU A 95 0.17 -12.52 8.42
C LEU A 95 1.50 -13.16 8.03
N ARG A 96 1.68 -14.45 8.34
CA ARG A 96 2.87 -15.20 7.95
C ARG A 96 2.94 -15.36 6.43
N GLN A 97 1.85 -15.81 5.81
CA GLN A 97 1.81 -16.04 4.35
C GLN A 97 2.04 -14.75 3.56
N LEU A 98 1.49 -13.62 4.00
CA LEU A 98 1.68 -12.33 3.35
C LEU A 98 3.06 -11.75 3.65
N GLY A 99 3.58 -11.96 4.87
CA GLY A 99 4.91 -11.53 5.29
C GLY A 99 6.03 -12.19 4.50
N GLU A 100 6.01 -13.52 4.34
CA GLU A 100 6.97 -14.27 3.51
C GLU A 100 6.99 -13.72 2.08
N LYS A 101 5.82 -13.62 1.43
CA LYS A 101 5.70 -13.05 0.08
C LYS A 101 6.17 -11.61 -0.03
N SER A 102 6.07 -10.81 1.03
CA SER A 102 6.52 -9.42 1.00
C SER A 102 8.05 -9.28 0.90
N LEU A 103 8.79 -10.29 1.41
CA LEU A 103 10.26 -10.36 1.48
C LEU A 103 10.88 -11.01 0.23
N ASP A 104 10.14 -11.90 -0.44
CA ASP A 104 10.62 -12.74 -1.57
C ASP A 104 10.90 -12.00 -2.90
N PHE A 105 10.68 -10.68 -2.98
CA PHE A 105 10.92 -9.88 -4.21
C PHE A 105 12.13 -8.94 -4.10
N THR A 106 13.15 -9.35 -3.35
CA THR A 106 14.44 -8.64 -3.22
C THR A 106 15.48 -9.31 -4.10
#